data_AF-A0A9X3BAL6-F1
#
_entry.id   AF-A0A9X3BAL6-F1
#
_cell.length_a   1.000
_cell.length_b   1.000
_cell.length_c   1.000
_cell.angle_alpha   90.00
_cell.angle_beta   90.00
_cell.angle_gamma   90.00
#
_symmetry.space_group_name_H-M   'P 1'
#
loop_
_entity.id
_entity.type
_entity.pdbx_description
1 polymer ?
#
loop_
_entity_poly.entity_id
_entity_poly.type
_entity_poly.pdbx_seq_one_letter_code
_entity_poly.pdbx_strand_id
1 'polypeptide(L)'
;GHKAINMEEVLPLRETERQNWDFFLSLPDIDRTRVSRTTVKGSQLLEPLFEFSGACSGCGETPYLKLLTQLFGDRMMVANATGCSSIYGGNLPTTPWAKNSDGCGPAWANSLFEDNAEFGLGIKLAADKKRDYATSLLKLVSDDVGVELAEAILNNEETTEAEVIEKRKNVNILKRILRNIEKPDAKLLLQIADALEKKSVWIIGGDGWAYDIGFG
;
A
#
# COMPACT_ATOMS: atom_id res chain seq x y z
N GLY A 1 -18.48 -29.88 21.67
CA GLY A 1 -17.27 -30.56 21.16
C GLY A 1 -16.29 -29.50 20.69
N HIS A 2 -15.02 -29.60 21.05
CA HIS A 2 -14.00 -28.60 20.75
C HIS A 2 -13.78 -28.43 19.23
N LYS A 3 -13.60 -27.18 18.79
CA LYS A 3 -13.16 -26.79 17.44
C LYS A 3 -11.72 -26.23 17.49
N ALA A 4 -11.14 -25.90 16.35
CA ALA A 4 -9.79 -25.32 16.28
C ALA A 4 -9.71 -23.91 16.88
N ILE A 5 -10.82 -23.17 16.92
CA ILE A 5 -10.98 -21.86 17.60
C ILE A 5 -12.26 -21.94 18.42
N ASN A 6 -12.19 -21.59 19.70
CA ASN A 6 -13.33 -21.59 20.63
C ASN A 6 -13.34 -20.28 21.42
N MET A 7 -14.52 -19.74 21.72
CA MET A 7 -14.67 -18.51 22.51
C MET A 7 -14.51 -18.84 23.99
N GLU A 8 -13.70 -18.06 24.70
CA GLU A 8 -13.40 -18.22 26.13
C GLU A 8 -13.37 -16.85 26.83
N GLU A 9 -13.44 -16.84 28.16
CA GLU A 9 -13.29 -15.62 28.97
C GLU A 9 -11.91 -14.99 28.79
N VAL A 10 -11.85 -13.68 28.55
CA VAL A 10 -10.58 -12.99 28.20
C VAL A 10 -9.66 -12.78 29.39
N LEU A 11 -10.21 -12.50 30.59
CA LEU A 11 -9.41 -12.09 31.75
C LEU A 11 -8.39 -13.14 32.20
N PRO A 12 -8.72 -14.45 32.25
CA PRO A 12 -7.74 -15.49 32.59
C PRO A 12 -6.64 -15.67 31.54
N LEU A 13 -6.92 -15.37 30.26
CA LEU A 13 -6.03 -15.63 29.13
C LEU A 13 -5.13 -14.43 28.77
N ARG A 14 -5.56 -13.22 29.12
CA ARG A 14 -4.97 -11.96 28.64
C ARG A 14 -3.46 -11.87 28.79
N GLU A 15 -2.92 -12.24 29.95
CA GLU A 15 -1.48 -12.09 30.22
C GLU A 15 -0.65 -13.09 29.41
N THR A 16 -1.09 -14.35 29.37
CA THR A 16 -0.42 -15.40 28.58
C THR A 16 -0.48 -15.09 27.09
N GLU A 17 -1.65 -14.72 26.57
CA GLU A 17 -1.79 -14.40 25.14
C GLU A 17 -1.06 -13.12 24.74
N ARG A 18 -0.87 -12.17 25.65
CA ARG A 18 0.00 -11.02 25.41
C ARG A 18 1.45 -11.46 25.17
N GLN A 19 1.98 -12.36 25.99
CA GLN A 19 3.34 -12.88 25.82
C GLN A 19 3.49 -13.70 24.54
N ASN A 20 2.47 -14.52 24.20
CA ASN A 20 2.44 -15.25 22.93
C ASN A 20 2.40 -14.31 21.72
N TRP A 21 1.62 -13.24 21.81
CA TRP A 21 1.51 -12.21 20.78
C TRP A 21 2.83 -11.46 20.58
N ASP A 22 3.48 -11.04 21.68
CA ASP A 22 4.78 -10.35 21.62
C ASP A 22 5.86 -11.25 20.99
N PHE A 23 5.86 -12.55 21.31
CA PHE A 23 6.75 -13.51 20.65
C PHE A 23 6.41 -13.68 19.17
N PHE A 24 5.13 -13.80 18.81
CA PHE A 24 4.69 -13.90 17.41
C PHE A 24 5.15 -12.70 16.58
N LEU A 25 4.99 -11.48 17.10
CA LEU A 25 5.44 -10.25 16.43
C LEU A 25 6.97 -10.17 16.26
N SER A 26 7.74 -10.93 17.03
CA SER A 26 9.20 -11.00 16.88
C SER A 26 9.67 -11.93 15.75
N LEU A 27 8.78 -12.76 15.22
CA LEU A 27 9.09 -13.66 14.12
C LEU A 27 9.24 -12.88 12.81
N PRO A 28 10.16 -13.28 11.92
CA PRO A 28 10.30 -12.62 10.64
C PRO A 28 9.11 -12.90 9.73
N ASP A 29 8.71 -11.89 8.96
CA ASP A 29 7.72 -12.07 7.91
C ASP A 29 8.19 -13.05 6.84
N ILE A 30 7.21 -13.74 6.25
CA ILE A 30 7.49 -14.61 5.11
C ILE A 30 7.88 -13.76 3.89
N ASP A 31 8.87 -14.23 3.15
CA ASP A 31 9.19 -13.66 1.85
C ASP A 31 7.97 -13.74 0.93
N ARG A 32 7.45 -12.56 0.55
CA ARG A 32 6.24 -12.37 -0.24
C ARG A 32 6.31 -13.08 -1.60
N THR A 33 7.52 -13.25 -2.17
CA THR A 33 7.70 -13.96 -3.45
C THR A 33 7.43 -15.46 -3.36
N ARG A 34 7.45 -16.03 -2.14
CA ARG A 34 7.20 -17.46 -1.89
C ARG A 34 5.73 -17.76 -1.60
N VAL A 35 4.86 -16.74 -1.62
CA VAL A 35 3.45 -16.86 -1.21
C VAL A 35 2.53 -16.74 -2.42
N SER A 36 1.57 -17.68 -2.53
CA SER A 36 0.53 -17.59 -3.55
C SER A 36 -0.55 -16.57 -3.16
N ARG A 37 -0.48 -15.39 -3.77
CA ARG A 37 -1.39 -14.25 -3.53
C ARG A 37 -2.83 -14.48 -3.99
N THR A 38 -3.07 -15.50 -4.81
CA THR A 38 -4.39 -15.82 -5.40
C THR A 38 -5.18 -16.83 -4.58
N THR A 39 -4.62 -17.33 -3.48
CA THR A 39 -5.31 -18.28 -2.59
C THR A 39 -5.67 -17.62 -1.27
N VAL A 40 -6.77 -18.04 -0.66
CA VAL A 40 -7.16 -17.57 0.68
C VAL A 40 -6.04 -17.83 1.69
N LYS A 41 -5.48 -19.05 1.72
CA LYS A 41 -4.39 -19.39 2.63
C LYS A 41 -3.16 -18.51 2.43
N GLY A 42 -2.75 -18.30 1.18
CA GLY A 42 -1.56 -17.51 0.89
C GLY A 42 -1.74 -16.03 1.21
N SER A 43 -2.87 -15.42 0.86
CA SER A 43 -3.12 -14.00 1.19
C SER A 43 -3.09 -13.75 2.70
N GLN A 44 -3.48 -14.72 3.52
CA GLN A 44 -3.43 -14.60 4.99
C GLN A 44 -2.02 -14.73 5.59
N LEU A 45 -1.02 -15.14 4.81
CA LEU A 45 0.38 -15.12 5.22
C LEU A 45 1.07 -13.78 4.94
N LEU A 46 0.41 -12.88 4.20
CA LEU A 46 0.92 -11.54 3.93
C LEU A 46 0.51 -10.60 5.08
N GLU A 47 1.43 -9.71 5.44
CA GLU A 47 1.19 -8.68 6.43
C GLU A 47 -0.04 -7.82 6.08
N PRO A 48 -1.04 -7.68 6.97
CA PRO A 48 -2.13 -6.73 6.79
C PRO A 48 -1.67 -5.31 7.11
N LEU A 49 -1.96 -4.35 6.23
CA LEU A 49 -1.67 -2.92 6.48
C LEU A 49 -2.93 -2.10 6.79
N PHE A 50 -3.99 -2.80 7.18
CA PHE A 50 -5.21 -2.25 7.76
C PHE A 50 -5.60 -3.09 8.99
N GLU A 51 -5.38 -2.56 10.18
CA GLU A 51 -5.51 -3.29 11.44
C GLU A 51 -6.08 -2.42 12.57
N PHE A 52 -6.74 -3.06 13.55
CA PHE A 52 -7.22 -2.42 14.78
C PHE A 52 -8.08 -1.15 14.60
N SER A 53 -8.89 -1.09 13.54
CA SER A 53 -9.82 0.02 13.29
C SER A 53 -10.91 0.15 14.36
N GLY A 54 -11.52 1.34 14.47
CA GLY A 54 -12.67 1.59 15.34
C GLY A 54 -14.02 1.07 14.84
N ALA A 55 -14.03 0.12 13.90
CA ALA A 55 -15.27 -0.45 13.36
C ALA A 55 -16.00 -1.32 14.39
N CYS A 56 -17.29 -1.58 14.13
CA CYS A 56 -18.09 -2.49 14.96
C CYS A 56 -17.49 -3.91 15.00
N SER A 57 -17.73 -4.63 16.10
CA SER A 57 -17.39 -6.06 16.18
C SER A 57 -18.13 -6.84 15.10
N GLY A 58 -17.38 -7.59 14.28
CA GLY A 58 -17.95 -8.33 13.14
C GLY A 58 -18.36 -7.44 11.96
N CYS A 59 -17.82 -6.22 11.85
CA CYS A 59 -18.05 -5.34 10.70
C CYS A 59 -17.78 -6.06 9.37
N GLY A 60 -18.74 -6.00 8.45
CA GLY A 60 -18.65 -6.64 7.14
C GLY A 60 -17.71 -5.94 6.15
N GLU A 61 -17.26 -4.71 6.42
CA GLU A 61 -16.43 -3.93 5.48
C GLU A 61 -14.92 -4.17 5.67
N THR A 62 -14.45 -4.14 6.92
CA THR A 62 -13.01 -4.16 7.24
C THR A 62 -12.23 -5.41 6.75
N PRO A 63 -12.81 -6.62 6.66
CA PRO A 63 -12.09 -7.76 6.09
C PRO A 63 -11.70 -7.55 4.62
N TYR A 64 -12.48 -6.79 3.85
CA TYR A 64 -12.16 -6.46 2.46
C TYR A 64 -10.97 -5.51 2.39
N LEU A 65 -10.93 -4.47 3.22
CA LEU A 65 -9.79 -3.54 3.28
C LEU A 65 -8.52 -4.22 3.78
N LYS A 66 -8.64 -5.11 4.77
CA LYS A 66 -7.52 -5.94 5.23
C LYS A 66 -6.95 -6.79 4.08
N LEU A 67 -7.79 -7.52 3.35
CA LEU A 67 -7.33 -8.32 2.21
C LEU A 67 -6.70 -7.44 1.12
N LEU A 68 -7.28 -6.28 0.86
CA LEU A 68 -6.80 -5.34 -0.14
C LEU A 68 -5.37 -4.87 0.16
N THR A 69 -5.13 -4.50 1.42
CA THR A 69 -3.80 -4.06 1.87
C THR A 69 -2.76 -5.18 1.91
N GLN A 70 -3.16 -6.42 2.22
CA GLN A 70 -2.28 -7.58 2.11
C GLN A 70 -1.74 -7.76 0.67
N LEU A 71 -2.61 -7.49 -0.32
CA LEU A 71 -2.27 -7.65 -1.72
C LEU A 71 -1.50 -6.46 -2.30
N PHE A 72 -1.90 -5.22 -1.99
CA PHE A 72 -1.37 -4.04 -2.70
C PHE A 72 -0.89 -2.90 -1.78
N GLY A 73 -0.96 -3.09 -0.47
CA GLY A 73 -0.84 -2.02 0.51
C GLY A 73 0.48 -1.25 0.47
N ASP A 74 1.57 -1.92 0.10
CA ASP A 74 2.92 -1.33 -0.02
C ASP A 74 3.04 -0.27 -1.13
N ARG A 75 2.08 -0.22 -2.07
CA ARG A 75 2.04 0.73 -3.19
C ARG A 75 0.64 1.30 -3.42
N MET A 76 -0.21 1.23 -2.40
CA MET A 76 -1.61 1.64 -2.46
C MET A 76 -1.77 3.15 -2.23
N MET A 77 -2.66 3.78 -2.99
CA MET A 77 -3.18 5.13 -2.74
C MET A 77 -4.69 5.04 -2.63
N VAL A 78 -5.27 5.58 -1.56
CA VAL A 78 -6.69 5.46 -1.24
C VAL A 78 -7.36 6.82 -1.33
N ALA A 79 -8.34 6.93 -2.22
CA ALA A 79 -9.39 7.94 -2.16
C ALA A 79 -10.59 7.31 -1.44
N ASN A 80 -10.97 7.86 -0.29
CA ASN A 80 -12.05 7.33 0.52
C ASN A 80 -13.22 8.32 0.58
N ALA A 81 -14.42 7.89 0.20
CA ALA A 81 -15.63 8.68 0.37
C ALA A 81 -15.96 8.82 1.85
N THR A 82 -16.62 9.91 2.22
CA THR A 82 -17.15 10.06 3.57
C THR A 82 -18.24 9.01 3.84
N GLY A 83 -18.19 8.40 5.02
CA GLY A 83 -19.05 7.28 5.41
C GLY A 83 -18.37 6.37 6.45
N CYS A 84 -18.94 5.20 6.74
CA CYS A 84 -18.39 4.24 7.72
C CYS A 84 -16.89 4.00 7.50
N SER A 85 -16.47 3.80 6.25
CA SER A 85 -15.07 3.56 5.89
C SER A 85 -14.13 4.71 6.22
N SER A 86 -14.57 5.96 6.07
CA SER A 86 -13.78 7.11 6.54
C SER A 86 -13.75 7.23 8.07
N ILE A 87 -14.82 6.81 8.76
CA ILE A 87 -14.90 6.91 10.23
C ILE A 87 -13.98 5.90 10.89
N TYR A 88 -14.11 4.60 10.57
CA TYR A 88 -13.20 3.62 11.14
C TYR A 88 -11.79 3.71 10.54
N GLY A 89 -11.64 4.34 9.35
CA GLY A 89 -10.39 4.48 8.62
C GLY A 89 -9.59 5.75 8.94
N GLY A 90 -10.19 6.78 9.51
CA GLY A 90 -9.56 8.11 9.64
C GLY A 90 -10.03 8.95 10.82
N ASN A 91 -10.65 8.37 11.85
CA ASN A 91 -11.04 9.09 13.06
C ASN A 91 -9.84 9.28 14.00
N LEU A 92 -9.23 10.47 13.93
CA LEU A 92 -8.06 10.87 14.73
C LEU A 92 -8.32 10.74 16.25
N PRO A 93 -7.29 10.46 17.06
CA PRO A 93 -5.86 10.48 16.73
C PRO A 93 -5.28 9.15 16.21
N THR A 94 -6.06 8.08 16.13
CA THR A 94 -5.57 6.75 15.71
C THR A 94 -5.85 6.49 14.24
N THR A 95 -4.88 5.87 13.55
CA THR A 95 -5.06 5.40 12.15
C THR A 95 -4.90 3.87 12.09
N PRO A 96 -5.82 3.14 11.45
CA PRO A 96 -5.66 1.71 11.20
C PRO A 96 -4.75 1.40 10.00
N TRP A 97 -4.40 2.41 9.20
CA TRP A 97 -3.51 2.27 8.05
C TRP A 97 -2.06 2.20 8.55
N ALA A 98 -1.48 1.01 8.44
CA ALA A 98 -0.12 0.72 8.89
C ALA A 98 0.89 0.84 7.74
N LYS A 99 2.17 0.77 8.09
CA LYS A 99 3.29 0.65 7.17
C LYS A 99 4.01 -0.67 7.46
N ASN A 100 4.54 -1.30 6.44
CA ASN A 100 5.39 -2.48 6.57
C ASN A 100 6.78 -2.12 7.16
N SER A 101 7.64 -3.13 7.33
CA SER A 101 9.02 -2.97 7.82
C SER A 101 9.89 -2.03 6.96
N ASP A 102 9.59 -1.90 5.65
CA ASP A 102 10.28 -0.99 4.74
C ASP A 102 9.78 0.46 4.84
N GLY A 103 8.77 0.70 5.68
CA GLY A 103 8.12 1.98 5.84
C GLY A 103 7.12 2.33 4.72
N CYS A 104 6.76 1.35 3.89
CA CYS A 104 5.77 1.49 2.83
C CYS A 104 4.38 1.06 3.32
N GLY A 105 3.35 1.83 2.97
CA GLY A 105 1.97 1.50 3.30
C GLY A 105 0.99 2.36 2.53
N PRO A 106 -0.33 2.14 2.72
CA PRO A 106 -1.36 2.86 2.01
C PRO A 106 -1.28 4.37 2.30
N ALA A 107 -1.15 5.19 1.25
CA ALA A 107 -1.36 6.62 1.37
C ALA A 107 -2.87 6.90 1.32
N TRP A 108 -3.46 7.29 2.44
CA TRP A 108 -4.91 7.45 2.58
C TRP A 108 -5.33 8.91 2.62
N ALA A 109 -6.43 9.25 1.93
CA ALA A 109 -7.09 10.53 2.01
C ALA A 109 -8.61 10.40 1.86
N ASN A 110 -9.33 11.26 2.57
CA ASN A 110 -10.76 11.47 2.41
C ASN A 110 -10.97 12.94 1.99
N SER A 111 -11.63 13.15 0.85
CA SER A 111 -12.00 14.48 0.36
C SER A 111 -13.39 14.83 0.90
N LEU A 112 -14.44 14.62 0.10
CA LEU A 112 -15.83 14.83 0.50
C LEU A 112 -16.64 13.54 0.31
N PHE A 113 -17.94 13.63 0.55
CA PHE A 113 -18.83 12.49 0.38
C PHE A 113 -19.12 12.27 -1.11
N GLU A 114 -19.34 13.34 -1.83
CA GLU A 114 -19.85 13.41 -3.20
C GLU A 114 -18.76 13.28 -4.29
N ASP A 115 -17.50 13.60 -3.99
CA ASP A 115 -16.44 13.81 -5.00
C ASP A 115 -15.40 12.68 -5.09
N ASN A 116 -15.65 11.55 -4.42
CA ASN A 116 -14.60 10.56 -4.18
C ASN A 116 -14.09 9.89 -5.47
N ALA A 117 -14.96 9.74 -6.48
CA ALA A 117 -14.57 9.16 -7.77
C ALA A 117 -13.60 10.09 -8.52
N GLU A 118 -13.94 11.37 -8.59
CA GLU A 118 -13.19 12.42 -9.25
C GLU A 118 -11.90 12.74 -8.50
N PHE A 119 -11.94 12.68 -7.17
CA PHE A 119 -10.78 12.79 -6.30
C PHE A 119 -9.78 11.66 -6.58
N GLY A 120 -10.26 10.40 -6.62
CA GLY A 120 -9.45 9.25 -6.99
C GLY A 120 -8.91 9.31 -8.42
N LEU A 121 -9.71 9.81 -9.37
CA LEU A 121 -9.27 10.06 -10.74
C LEU A 121 -8.14 11.10 -10.78
N GLY A 122 -8.26 12.19 -10.02
CA GLY A 122 -7.21 13.19 -9.87
C GLY A 122 -5.90 12.59 -9.35
N ILE A 123 -5.98 11.76 -8.31
CA ILE A 123 -4.82 11.01 -7.78
C ILE A 123 -4.21 10.11 -8.87
N LYS A 124 -5.03 9.40 -9.65
CA LYS A 124 -4.55 8.54 -10.75
C LYS A 124 -3.83 9.34 -11.84
N LEU A 125 -4.44 10.42 -12.32
CA LEU A 125 -3.86 11.29 -13.35
C LEU A 125 -2.53 11.89 -12.88
N ALA A 126 -2.46 12.33 -11.62
CA ALA A 126 -1.23 12.85 -11.03
C ALA A 126 -0.15 11.76 -10.91
N ALA A 127 -0.51 10.55 -10.48
CA ALA A 127 0.42 9.42 -10.38
C ALA A 127 0.99 9.03 -11.75
N ASP A 128 0.14 8.95 -12.78
CA ASP A 128 0.56 8.67 -14.15
C ASP A 128 1.49 9.76 -14.69
N LYS A 129 1.10 11.03 -14.53
CA LYS A 129 1.91 12.13 -15.01
C LYS A 129 3.28 12.20 -14.34
N LYS A 130 3.34 11.91 -13.03
CA LYS A 130 4.61 11.80 -12.30
C LYS A 130 5.46 10.63 -12.81
N ARG A 131 4.86 9.47 -13.10
CA ARG A 131 5.57 8.32 -13.67
C ARG A 131 6.12 8.62 -15.07
N ASP A 132 5.34 9.26 -15.93
CA ASP A 132 5.76 9.66 -17.28
C ASP A 132 6.92 10.66 -17.22
N TYR A 133 6.84 11.62 -16.30
CA TYR A 133 7.88 12.61 -16.12
C TYR A 133 9.16 11.99 -15.56
N ALA A 134 9.05 11.15 -14.52
CA ALA A 134 10.20 10.42 -13.97
C ALA A 134 10.84 9.50 -15.02
N THR A 135 10.04 8.85 -15.86
CA THR A 135 10.52 8.02 -16.97
C THR A 135 11.30 8.84 -18.01
N SER A 136 10.77 10.01 -18.39
CA SER A 136 11.45 10.93 -19.30
C SER A 136 12.77 11.42 -18.74
N LEU A 137 12.81 11.81 -17.46
CA LEU A 137 14.04 12.24 -16.79
C LEU A 137 15.06 11.10 -16.70
N LEU A 138 14.64 9.88 -16.36
CA LEU A 138 15.53 8.72 -16.31
C LEU A 138 16.19 8.43 -17.65
N LYS A 139 15.47 8.62 -18.76
CA LYS A 139 16.04 8.50 -20.12
C LYS A 139 17.08 9.58 -20.41
N LEU A 140 16.91 10.80 -19.89
CA LEU A 140 17.86 11.90 -20.10
C LEU A 140 19.17 11.71 -19.32
N VAL A 141 19.11 11.05 -18.16
CA VAL A 141 20.26 10.83 -17.28
C VAL A 141 20.76 9.37 -17.31
N SER A 142 20.35 8.58 -18.30
CA SER A 142 20.66 7.14 -18.38
C SER A 142 22.16 6.87 -18.34
N ASP A 143 22.93 7.66 -19.07
CA ASP A 143 24.39 7.51 -19.15
C ASP A 143 25.07 7.87 -17.82
N ASP A 144 24.48 8.77 -17.04
CA ASP A 144 25.00 9.20 -15.74
C ASP A 144 24.73 8.19 -14.63
N VAL A 145 23.57 7.51 -14.69
CA VAL A 145 23.15 6.54 -13.67
C VAL A 145 23.53 5.10 -14.01
N GLY A 146 23.95 4.86 -15.26
CA GLY A 146 24.21 3.55 -15.83
C GLY A 146 23.05 3.06 -16.68
N VAL A 147 23.32 2.84 -17.97
CA VAL A 147 22.32 2.43 -18.97
C VAL A 147 21.62 1.14 -18.55
N GLU A 148 22.36 0.15 -18.06
CA GLU A 148 21.79 -1.13 -17.60
C GLU A 148 20.76 -0.96 -16.48
N LEU A 149 21.05 -0.09 -15.49
CA LEU A 149 20.12 0.18 -14.39
C LEU A 149 18.88 0.93 -14.90
N ALA A 150 19.06 1.91 -15.78
CA ALA A 150 17.97 2.66 -16.38
C ALA A 150 17.04 1.72 -17.18
N GLU A 151 17.59 0.85 -18.03
CA GLU A 151 16.83 -0.12 -18.82
C GLU A 151 16.14 -1.17 -17.93
N ALA A 152 16.82 -1.69 -16.90
CA ALA A 152 16.22 -2.63 -15.96
C ALA A 152 15.03 -2.02 -15.21
N ILE A 153 15.09 -0.73 -14.89
CA ILE A 153 13.94 0.01 -14.37
C ILE A 153 12.89 0.14 -15.46
N LEU A 154 13.20 0.73 -16.62
CA LEU A 154 12.21 1.09 -17.63
C LEU A 154 11.45 -0.11 -18.22
N ASN A 155 12.11 -1.25 -18.36
CA ASN A 155 11.55 -2.45 -18.99
C ASN A 155 10.85 -3.39 -18.01
N ASN A 156 10.89 -3.12 -16.70
CA ASN A 156 10.18 -3.91 -15.70
C ASN A 156 8.70 -3.47 -15.61
N GLU A 157 7.81 -4.39 -15.98
CA GLU A 157 6.35 -4.20 -16.09
C GLU A 157 5.59 -4.34 -14.76
N GLU A 158 6.23 -4.86 -13.71
CA GLU A 158 5.66 -5.01 -12.37
C GLU A 158 4.40 -5.92 -12.35
N THR A 159 4.44 -7.02 -13.12
CA THR A 159 3.36 -8.02 -13.24
C THR A 159 3.39 -9.05 -12.12
N THR A 160 4.58 -9.35 -11.59
CA THR A 160 4.78 -10.29 -10.48
C THR A 160 5.26 -9.59 -9.21
N GLU A 161 5.12 -10.28 -8.06
CA GLU A 161 5.65 -9.75 -6.79
C GLU A 161 7.17 -9.58 -6.83
N ALA A 162 7.87 -10.52 -7.48
CA ALA A 162 9.32 -10.46 -7.65
C ALA A 162 9.73 -9.23 -8.48
N GLU A 163 9.01 -8.95 -9.57
CA GLU A 163 9.24 -7.76 -10.40
C GLU A 163 9.02 -6.45 -9.62
N VAL A 164 7.97 -6.37 -8.80
CA VAL A 164 7.71 -5.20 -7.94
C VAL A 164 8.87 -4.97 -6.97
N ILE A 165 9.33 -6.04 -6.30
CA ILE A 165 10.45 -5.98 -5.34
C ILE A 165 11.74 -5.59 -6.05
N GLU A 166 12.02 -6.17 -7.21
CA GLU A 166 13.20 -5.86 -8.01
C GLU A 166 13.19 -4.41 -8.49
N LYS A 167 12.05 -3.93 -9.01
CA LYS A 167 11.86 -2.53 -9.42
C LYS A 167 12.17 -1.58 -8.27
N ARG A 168 11.60 -1.83 -7.09
CA ARG A 168 11.84 -1.02 -5.88
C ARG A 168 13.30 -1.02 -5.46
N LYS A 169 13.95 -2.18 -5.51
CA LYS A 169 15.40 -2.29 -5.26
C LYS A 169 16.20 -1.43 -6.23
N ASN A 170 15.89 -1.50 -7.53
CA ASN A 170 16.58 -0.72 -8.56
C ASN A 170 16.32 0.79 -8.40
N VAL A 171 15.10 1.20 -8.07
CA VAL A 171 14.77 2.60 -7.76
C VAL A 171 15.54 3.10 -6.53
N ASN A 172 15.69 2.28 -5.49
CA ASN A 172 16.51 2.63 -4.33
C ASN A 172 18.00 2.78 -4.66
N ILE A 173 18.54 1.95 -5.56
CA ILE A 173 19.91 2.09 -6.07
C ILE A 173 20.02 3.39 -6.87
N LEU A 174 19.08 3.64 -7.79
CA LEU A 174 19.01 4.87 -8.59
C LEU A 174 19.02 6.11 -7.68
N LYS A 175 18.18 6.16 -6.64
CA LYS A 175 18.14 7.28 -5.68
C LYS A 175 19.49 7.52 -4.99
N ARG A 176 20.27 6.47 -4.72
CA ARG A 176 21.62 6.61 -4.13
C ARG A 176 22.60 7.22 -5.12
N ILE A 177 22.55 6.82 -6.39
CA ILE A 177 23.42 7.35 -7.46
C ILE A 177 23.07 8.82 -7.74
N LEU A 178 21.78 9.15 -7.90
CA LEU A 178 21.30 10.49 -8.21
C LEU A 178 21.73 11.56 -7.20
N ARG A 179 21.94 11.21 -5.93
CA ARG A 179 22.44 12.13 -4.89
C ARG A 179 23.83 12.68 -5.19
N ASN A 180 24.61 12.01 -6.04
CA ASN A 180 25.98 12.40 -6.39
C ASN A 180 26.05 13.08 -7.77
N ILE A 181 24.92 13.32 -8.43
CA ILE A 181 24.86 13.91 -9.77
C ILE A 181 24.30 15.33 -9.68
N GLU A 182 25.09 16.31 -10.10
CA GLU A 182 24.74 17.73 -9.99
C GLU A 182 23.83 18.25 -11.11
N LYS A 183 23.53 17.41 -12.12
CA LYS A 183 22.67 17.79 -13.25
C LYS A 183 21.26 18.18 -12.77
N PRO A 184 20.64 19.24 -13.31
CA PRO A 184 19.28 19.65 -12.95
C PRO A 184 18.26 18.51 -13.07
N ASP A 185 18.31 17.76 -14.18
CA ASP A 185 17.39 16.64 -14.43
C ASP A 185 17.56 15.51 -13.41
N ALA A 186 18.79 15.24 -12.96
CA ALA A 186 19.06 14.24 -11.92
C ALA A 186 18.48 14.65 -10.56
N LYS A 187 18.60 15.94 -10.20
CA LYS A 187 18.01 16.49 -8.97
C LYS A 187 16.48 16.44 -9.01
N LEU A 188 15.88 16.77 -10.15
CA LEU A 188 14.43 16.65 -10.35
C LEU A 188 13.98 15.19 -10.26
N LEU A 189 14.68 14.27 -10.92
CA LEU A 189 14.37 12.85 -10.86
C LEU A 189 14.44 12.32 -9.42
N LEU A 190 15.45 12.72 -8.65
CA LEU A 190 15.59 12.29 -7.26
C LEU A 190 14.36 12.62 -6.41
N GLN A 191 13.71 13.77 -6.65
CA GLN A 191 12.51 14.19 -5.93
C GLN A 191 11.27 13.33 -6.24
N ILE A 192 11.21 12.74 -7.43
CA ILE A 192 10.05 11.99 -7.92
C ILE A 192 10.36 10.53 -8.28
N ALA A 193 11.54 10.01 -7.91
CA ALA A 193 12.00 8.69 -8.30
C ALA A 193 11.05 7.56 -7.86
N ASP A 194 10.35 7.74 -6.74
CA ASP A 194 9.38 6.77 -6.22
C ASP A 194 8.14 6.63 -7.14
N ALA A 195 7.94 7.55 -8.09
CA ALA A 195 6.92 7.46 -9.13
C ALA A 195 7.29 6.49 -10.28
N LEU A 196 8.54 6.03 -10.35
CA LEU A 196 8.94 4.98 -11.29
C LEU A 196 8.29 3.63 -10.96
N GLU A 197 7.92 3.41 -9.69
CA GLU A 197 7.12 2.27 -9.24
C GLU A 197 5.62 2.48 -9.51
N LYS A 198 4.92 1.43 -9.94
CA LYS A 198 3.49 1.48 -10.24
C LYS A 198 2.67 1.56 -8.97
N LYS A 199 1.93 2.66 -8.82
CA LYS A 199 0.97 2.85 -7.72
C LYS A 199 -0.37 2.19 -8.05
N SER A 200 -1.00 1.63 -7.02
CA SER A 200 -2.33 1.02 -7.09
C SER A 200 -3.33 2.00 -6.47
N VAL A 201 -4.10 2.70 -7.31
CA VAL A 201 -5.09 3.68 -6.85
C VAL A 201 -6.42 2.97 -6.61
N TRP A 202 -6.97 3.13 -5.41
CA TRP A 202 -8.24 2.55 -4.99
C TRP A 202 -9.20 3.64 -4.54
N ILE A 203 -10.43 3.55 -5.03
CA ILE A 203 -11.53 4.44 -4.69
C ILE A 203 -12.48 3.64 -3.83
N ILE A 204 -12.60 4.00 -2.56
CA ILE A 204 -13.29 3.23 -1.53
C ILE A 204 -14.47 4.05 -1.02
N GLY A 205 -15.65 3.46 -0.97
CA GLY A 205 -16.84 4.10 -0.41
C GLY A 205 -17.99 3.11 -0.26
N GLY A 206 -19.00 3.51 0.51
CA GLY A 206 -20.22 2.73 0.70
C GLY A 206 -21.21 2.89 -0.45
N ASP A 207 -22.34 2.19 -0.35
CA ASP A 207 -23.41 2.22 -1.33
C ASP A 207 -24.05 3.61 -1.47
N GLY A 208 -24.32 4.33 -0.37
CA GLY A 208 -24.88 5.69 -0.46
C GLY A 208 -24.00 6.70 -1.21
N TRP A 209 -22.68 6.50 -1.23
CA TRP A 209 -21.80 7.26 -2.13
C TRP A 209 -21.97 6.78 -3.57
N ALA A 210 -21.79 5.48 -3.80
CA ALA A 210 -21.69 4.92 -5.15
C ALA A 210 -23.01 4.93 -5.94
N TYR A 211 -24.16 4.88 -5.26
CA TYR A 211 -25.48 4.78 -5.91
C TYR A 211 -26.26 6.10 -5.90
N ASP A 212 -25.93 7.03 -5.00
CA ASP A 212 -26.66 8.29 -4.85
C ASP A 212 -25.73 9.50 -5.07
N ILE A 213 -25.11 10.01 -4.02
CA ILE A 213 -24.54 11.36 -4.01
C ILE A 213 -23.29 11.51 -4.89
N GLY A 214 -22.54 10.43 -5.10
CA GLY A 214 -21.32 10.41 -5.94
C GLY A 214 -21.44 9.45 -7.13
N PHE A 215 -22.66 9.16 -7.59
CA PHE A 215 -22.89 8.32 -8.78
C PHE A 215 -22.51 9.01 -10.10
N GLY A 216 -22.47 10.35 -10.11
CA GLY A 216 -22.29 11.19 -11.30
C GLY A 216 -20.91 11.15 -11.95
#